data_AF-A0A7S3NQG4-F1
#
_entry.id   AF-A0A7S3NQG4-F1
#
_cell.length_a   1.000
_cell.length_b   1.000
_cell.length_c   1.000
_cell.angle_alpha   90.00
_cell.angle_beta   90.00
_cell.angle_gamma   90.00
#
_symmetry.space_group_name_H-M   'P 1'
#
loop_
_entity.id
_entity.type
_entity.pdbx_description
1 polymer ?
#
loop_
_entity_poly.entity_id
_entity_poly.type
_entity_poly.pdbx_seq_one_letter_code
_entity_poly.pdbx_strand_id
1 'polypeptide(L)'
;MIYRCFRTGNFDSIRTLPDTLKSQKLIERIKEKITENIKESSHPPERDHKGRIIKLSGGGLFHEFEWMPDSFLNFLENERKEKAESDEVVKKIHPKPFIATHDPITTKYENPFNSGKKETVYPVFKEADDPYEASQDEFYKAKWIKENKILHGEFKPSSQDKSLTQINRSQLPDIVIFLKEIIRIDWAEINFIIGTNPEEFIEIKFEK
;
A
#
# COMPACT_ATOMS: atom_id res chain seq x y z
N MET A 1 17.22 -20.90 -2.87
CA MET A 1 16.12 -20.04 -2.36
C MET A 1 16.59 -19.05 -1.30
N ILE A 2 17.53 -19.37 -0.41
CA ILE A 2 18.15 -18.39 0.52
C ILE A 2 18.67 -17.14 -0.22
N TYR A 3 19.32 -17.35 -1.37
CA TYR A 3 19.76 -16.26 -2.25
C TYR A 3 18.64 -15.32 -2.73
N ARG A 4 17.37 -15.79 -2.79
CA ARG A 4 16.23 -14.93 -3.12
C ARG A 4 15.95 -13.93 -2.00
N CYS A 5 16.13 -14.30 -0.73
CA CYS A 5 16.00 -13.40 0.42
C CYS A 5 17.05 -12.28 0.42
N PHE A 6 18.18 -12.48 -0.27
CA PHE A 6 19.26 -11.50 -0.38
C PHE A 6 19.25 -10.72 -1.71
N ARG A 7 18.25 -10.94 -2.59
CA ARG A 7 18.10 -10.16 -3.82
C ARG A 7 17.20 -8.95 -3.59
N THR A 8 17.68 -7.79 -4.03
CA THR A 8 16.88 -6.56 -4.15
C THR A 8 15.65 -6.82 -5.02
N GLY A 9 14.46 -6.56 -4.50
CA GLY A 9 13.17 -6.78 -5.19
C GLY A 9 12.43 -8.07 -4.84
N ASN A 10 12.97 -8.91 -3.96
CA ASN A 10 12.22 -10.03 -3.35
C ASN A 10 11.81 -9.68 -1.92
N PHE A 11 10.56 -9.97 -1.58
CA PHE A 11 9.96 -9.67 -0.26
C PHE A 11 9.95 -10.88 0.69
N ASP A 12 10.79 -11.87 0.43
CA ASP A 12 10.90 -13.05 1.30
C ASP A 12 11.84 -12.74 2.47
N SER A 13 11.24 -12.42 3.63
CA SER A 13 11.96 -12.21 4.88
C SER A 13 12.58 -13.51 5.40
N ILE A 14 13.86 -13.46 5.77
CA ILE A 14 14.59 -14.57 6.40
C ILE A 14 13.88 -15.05 7.67
N ARG A 15 13.22 -14.13 8.40
CA ARG A 15 12.47 -14.46 9.62
C ARG A 15 11.29 -15.41 9.38
N THR A 16 10.82 -15.51 8.14
CA THR A 16 9.68 -16.36 7.78
C THR A 16 10.09 -17.75 7.26
N LEU A 17 11.40 -18.02 7.16
CA LEU A 17 11.91 -19.33 6.76
C LEU A 17 11.74 -20.35 7.89
N PRO A 18 11.47 -21.62 7.57
CA PRO A 18 11.39 -22.68 8.58
C PRO A 18 12.78 -23.00 9.14
N ASP A 19 12.87 -23.18 10.46
CA ASP A 19 14.12 -23.47 11.18
C ASP A 19 14.84 -24.75 10.70
N THR A 20 14.09 -25.69 10.12
CA THR A 20 14.64 -26.93 9.57
C THR A 20 14.42 -26.97 8.05
N LEU A 21 15.50 -26.85 7.29
CA LEU A 21 15.48 -26.96 5.82
C LEU A 21 15.42 -28.43 5.39
N LYS A 22 14.26 -29.07 5.54
CA LYS A 22 13.95 -30.37 4.94
C LYS A 22 13.31 -30.18 3.57
N SER A 23 13.40 -31.19 2.70
CA SER A 23 12.63 -31.21 1.45
C SER A 23 11.14 -31.06 1.78
N GLN A 24 10.40 -30.35 0.92
CA GLN A 24 8.95 -30.09 1.03
C GLN A 24 8.48 -29.15 2.15
N LYS A 25 9.15 -29.06 3.30
CA LYS A 25 8.75 -28.17 4.42
C LYS A 25 8.69 -26.68 4.02
N LEU A 26 9.51 -26.29 3.06
CA LEU A 26 9.50 -24.93 2.50
C LEU A 26 8.25 -24.67 1.65
N ILE A 27 7.82 -25.65 0.85
CA ILE A 27 6.60 -25.55 0.04
C ILE A 27 5.37 -25.50 0.95
N GLU A 28 5.36 -26.29 2.02
CA GLU A 28 4.32 -26.22 3.06
C GLU A 28 4.27 -24.84 3.70
N ARG A 29 5.41 -24.26 4.07
CA ARG A 29 5.47 -22.91 4.66
C ARG A 29 4.98 -21.81 3.71
N ILE A 30 5.29 -21.92 2.41
CA ILE A 30 4.76 -21.01 1.40
C ILE A 30 3.23 -21.15 1.30
N LYS A 31 2.69 -22.37 1.30
CA LYS A 31 1.25 -22.62 1.30
C LYS A 31 0.57 -22.06 2.54
N GLU A 32 1.14 -22.28 3.72
CA GLU A 32 0.67 -21.71 4.98
C GLU A 32 0.59 -20.18 4.90
N LYS A 33 1.67 -19.52 4.45
CA LYS A 33 1.71 -18.07 4.29
C LYS A 33 0.65 -17.55 3.32
N ILE A 34 0.43 -18.23 2.19
CA ILE A 34 -0.66 -17.88 1.26
C ILE A 34 -2.02 -18.02 1.96
N THR A 35 -2.23 -19.09 2.73
CA THR A 35 -3.50 -19.27 3.45
C THR A 35 -3.68 -18.25 4.58
N GLU A 36 -2.61 -17.84 5.26
CA GLU A 36 -2.63 -16.77 6.27
C GLU A 36 -2.97 -15.43 5.63
N ASN A 37 -2.33 -15.06 4.52
CA ASN A 37 -2.64 -13.82 3.79
C ASN A 37 -4.09 -13.77 3.31
N ILE A 38 -4.61 -14.89 2.79
CA ILE A 38 -6.02 -15.01 2.38
C ILE A 38 -6.93 -14.84 3.59
N LYS A 39 -6.63 -15.49 4.73
CA LYS A 39 -7.42 -15.37 5.96
C LYS A 39 -7.38 -13.95 6.53
N GLU A 40 -6.24 -13.29 6.56
CA GLU A 40 -6.11 -11.90 7.02
C GLU A 40 -6.94 -10.92 6.18
N SER A 41 -6.98 -11.12 4.85
CA SER A 41 -7.85 -10.33 3.98
C SER A 41 -9.35 -10.55 4.22
N SER A 42 -9.71 -11.63 4.92
CA SER A 42 -11.09 -11.99 5.27
C SER A 42 -11.43 -11.75 6.75
N HIS A 43 -10.50 -11.25 7.57
CA HIS A 43 -10.78 -11.02 8.98
C HIS A 43 -11.77 -9.85 9.14
N PRO A 44 -12.85 -10.05 9.91
CA PRO A 44 -13.70 -8.94 10.31
C PRO A 44 -12.87 -7.96 11.16
N PRO A 45 -13.21 -6.66 11.14
CA PRO A 45 -12.38 -5.62 11.72
C PRO A 45 -12.10 -5.92 13.20
N GLU A 46 -10.86 -5.61 13.62
CA GLU A 46 -10.32 -5.84 14.95
C GLU A 46 -11.31 -5.32 16.01
N ARG A 47 -11.49 -6.07 17.11
CA ARG A 47 -12.45 -5.73 18.16
C ARG A 47 -11.73 -5.45 19.47
N ASP A 48 -12.13 -4.38 20.14
CA ASP A 48 -11.67 -4.02 21.49
C ASP A 48 -12.00 -5.12 22.50
N HIS A 49 -11.41 -5.01 23.69
CA HIS A 49 -11.61 -5.90 24.85
C HIS A 49 -13.08 -5.95 25.32
N LYS A 50 -13.93 -5.05 24.80
CA LYS A 50 -15.39 -4.99 25.02
C LYS A 50 -16.20 -5.52 23.83
N GLY A 51 -15.56 -6.16 22.85
CA GLY A 51 -16.20 -6.73 21.66
C GLY A 51 -16.68 -5.71 20.62
N ARG A 52 -16.32 -4.43 20.77
CA ARG A 52 -16.64 -3.37 19.81
C ARG A 52 -15.62 -3.34 18.70
N ILE A 53 -16.04 -3.12 17.47
CA ILE A 53 -15.12 -2.93 16.35
C ILE A 53 -14.25 -1.68 16.63
N ILE A 54 -12.93 -1.85 16.59
CA ILE A 54 -11.93 -0.79 16.70
C ILE A 54 -12.08 0.06 15.44
N LYS A 55 -12.81 1.15 15.57
CA LYS A 55 -12.97 2.14 14.51
C LYS A 55 -11.77 3.06 14.58
N LEU A 56 -11.10 3.28 13.44
CA LEU A 56 -10.11 4.36 13.23
C LEU A 56 -10.81 5.73 13.23
N SER A 57 -11.63 6.00 14.24
CA SER A 57 -12.40 7.21 14.42
C SER A 57 -11.55 8.19 15.21
N GLY A 58 -10.73 8.99 14.52
CA GLY A 58 -9.87 9.95 15.21
C GLY A 58 -9.21 11.06 14.41
N GLY A 59 -9.47 11.24 13.10
CA GLY A 59 -8.97 12.44 12.41
C GLY A 59 -8.69 12.34 10.91
N GLY A 60 -9.48 11.57 10.15
CA GLY A 60 -9.31 11.46 8.70
C GLY A 60 -10.58 11.87 7.94
N LEU A 61 -10.38 12.34 6.71
CA LEU A 61 -11.34 12.80 5.67
C LEU A 61 -12.54 11.87 5.37
N PHE A 62 -12.67 10.74 6.06
CA PHE A 62 -13.63 9.70 5.75
C PHE A 62 -14.68 9.58 6.85
N HIS A 63 -15.95 9.58 6.44
CA HIS A 63 -17.09 9.34 7.30
C HIS A 63 -17.51 7.88 7.18
N GLU A 64 -18.07 7.32 8.26
CA GLU A 64 -18.67 5.99 8.21
C GLU A 64 -19.84 6.00 7.23
N PHE A 65 -19.78 5.17 6.19
CA PHE A 65 -20.93 4.96 5.31
C PHE A 65 -21.75 3.80 5.87
N GLU A 66 -23.06 4.01 5.97
CA GLU A 66 -24.00 2.95 6.34
C GLU A 66 -24.22 2.06 5.11
N TRP A 67 -23.87 0.78 5.22
CA TRP A 67 -24.16 -0.17 4.16
C TRP A 67 -25.67 -0.43 4.13
N MET A 68 -26.34 0.13 3.13
CA MET A 68 -27.70 -0.27 2.77
C MET A 68 -27.65 -1.29 1.64
N PRO A 69 -28.53 -2.29 1.60
CA PRO A 69 -28.65 -3.19 0.45
C PRO A 69 -29.07 -2.35 -0.76
N ASP A 70 -28.07 -1.99 -1.56
CA ASP A 70 -28.28 -1.16 -2.73
C ASP A 70 -28.98 -2.02 -3.78
N SER A 71 -30.26 -1.76 -4.02
CA SER A 71 -30.90 -2.33 -5.20
C SER A 71 -30.15 -1.76 -6.40
N PHE A 72 -29.80 -2.58 -7.39
CA PHE A 72 -29.04 -2.15 -8.57
C PHE A 72 -29.59 -0.87 -9.23
N LEU A 73 -30.90 -0.62 -9.08
CA LEU A 73 -31.58 0.58 -9.55
C LEU A 73 -31.22 1.85 -8.75
N ASN A 74 -31.09 1.75 -7.44
CA ASN A 74 -30.72 2.87 -6.56
C ASN A 74 -29.29 3.34 -6.82
N PHE A 75 -28.35 2.41 -7.04
CA PHE A 75 -26.98 2.72 -7.46
C PHE A 75 -26.96 3.59 -8.72
N LEU A 76 -27.65 3.14 -9.78
CA LEU A 76 -27.73 3.86 -11.06
C LEU A 76 -28.43 5.21 -10.91
N GLU A 77 -29.41 5.32 -10.02
CA GLU A 77 -30.10 6.58 -9.75
C GLU A 77 -29.19 7.58 -9.01
N ASN A 78 -28.43 7.09 -8.02
CA ASN A 78 -27.45 7.91 -7.31
C ASN A 78 -26.30 8.36 -8.22
N GLU A 79 -25.76 7.46 -9.05
CA GLU A 79 -24.73 7.80 -10.02
C GLU A 79 -25.22 8.88 -11.01
N ARG A 80 -26.48 8.80 -11.45
CA ARG A 80 -27.10 9.86 -12.28
C ARG A 80 -27.24 11.18 -11.54
N LYS A 81 -27.61 11.17 -10.26
CA LYS A 81 -27.73 12.37 -9.42
C LYS A 81 -26.36 13.02 -9.19
N GLU A 82 -25.36 12.25 -8.78
CA GLU A 82 -23.99 12.73 -8.58
C GLU A 82 -23.40 13.31 -9.87
N LYS A 83 -23.66 12.68 -11.02
CA LYS A 83 -23.24 13.21 -12.32
C LYS A 83 -23.91 14.53 -12.66
N ALA A 84 -25.21 14.66 -12.42
CA ALA A 84 -25.95 15.89 -12.65
C ALA A 84 -25.46 17.03 -11.74
N GLU A 85 -25.21 16.75 -10.46
CA GLU A 85 -24.66 17.71 -9.51
C GLU A 85 -23.24 18.17 -9.91
N SER A 86 -22.38 17.23 -10.31
CA SER A 86 -21.04 17.53 -10.82
C SER A 86 -21.10 18.41 -12.07
N ASP A 87 -21.98 18.10 -13.03
CA ASP A 87 -22.18 18.89 -14.25
C ASP A 87 -22.68 20.31 -13.94
N GLU A 88 -23.54 20.48 -12.93
CA GLU A 88 -23.99 21.80 -12.46
C GLU A 88 -22.86 22.62 -11.83
N VAL A 89 -22.03 21.97 -10.99
CA VAL A 89 -20.84 22.61 -10.40
C VAL A 89 -19.87 23.05 -11.47
N VAL A 90 -19.59 22.20 -12.46
CA VAL A 90 -18.71 22.52 -13.59
C VAL A 90 -19.27 23.70 -14.41
N LYS A 91 -20.57 23.71 -14.72
CA LYS A 91 -21.24 24.82 -15.42
C LYS A 91 -21.15 26.13 -14.66
N LYS A 92 -21.22 26.09 -13.32
CA LYS A 92 -21.09 27.28 -12.47
C LYS A 92 -19.67 27.85 -12.50
N ILE A 93 -18.65 26.99 -12.54
CA ILE A 93 -17.24 27.40 -12.58
C ILE A 93 -16.85 27.90 -13.98
N HIS A 94 -17.29 27.21 -15.04
CA HIS A 94 -16.93 27.56 -16.41
C HIS A 94 -18.09 27.29 -17.40
N PRO A 95 -18.42 28.24 -18.29
CA PRO A 95 -19.56 28.11 -19.21
C PRO A 95 -19.31 27.14 -20.37
N LYS A 96 -18.06 26.75 -20.64
CA LYS A 96 -17.72 25.77 -21.69
C LYS A 96 -17.28 24.44 -21.06
N PRO A 97 -17.64 23.29 -21.66
CA PRO A 97 -17.15 22.01 -21.19
C PRO A 97 -15.62 21.98 -21.24
N PHE A 98 -15.00 21.34 -20.25
CA PHE A 98 -13.58 21.02 -20.32
C PHE A 98 -13.38 20.00 -21.45
N ILE A 99 -12.54 20.36 -22.41
CA ILE A 99 -12.14 19.47 -23.51
C ILE A 99 -10.74 19.01 -23.14
N ALA A 100 -10.58 17.71 -22.88
CA ALA A 100 -9.27 17.16 -22.59
C ALA A 100 -8.39 17.28 -23.85
N THR A 101 -7.09 17.47 -23.68
CA THR A 101 -6.14 17.67 -24.79
C THR A 101 -6.14 16.53 -25.82
N HIS A 102 -6.70 15.37 -25.47
CA HIS A 102 -6.83 14.19 -26.32
C HIS A 102 -8.19 14.06 -27.02
N ASP A 103 -9.16 14.90 -26.69
CA ASP A 103 -10.43 14.92 -27.40
C ASP A 103 -10.21 15.50 -28.81
N PRO A 104 -10.71 14.85 -29.87
CA PRO A 104 -10.53 15.34 -31.23
C PRO A 104 -11.23 16.68 -31.41
N ILE A 105 -10.45 17.76 -31.44
CA ILE A 105 -10.94 19.10 -31.77
C ILE A 105 -10.99 19.19 -33.29
N THR A 106 -12.19 19.38 -33.83
CA THR A 106 -12.34 19.72 -35.26
C THR A 106 -11.67 21.07 -35.52
N THR A 107 -10.55 21.06 -36.23
CA THR A 107 -9.85 22.30 -36.55
C THR A 107 -10.64 23.10 -37.59
N LYS A 108 -10.48 24.42 -37.61
CA LYS A 108 -11.16 25.33 -38.55
C LYS A 108 -10.95 24.96 -40.03
N TYR A 109 -9.96 24.11 -40.33
CA TYR A 109 -9.56 23.70 -41.67
C TYR A 109 -9.74 22.19 -41.94
N GLU A 110 -10.47 21.46 -41.10
CA GLU A 110 -10.85 20.09 -41.43
C GLU A 110 -11.89 20.05 -42.56
N ASN A 111 -11.32 19.96 -43.76
CA ASN A 111 -11.83 19.43 -45.02
C ASN A 111 -13.16 20.03 -45.59
N PRO A 112 -13.10 20.96 -46.56
CA PRO A 112 -14.29 21.51 -47.23
C PRO A 112 -15.02 20.51 -48.15
N PHE A 113 -14.49 19.29 -48.33
CA PHE A 113 -15.03 18.29 -49.25
C PHE A 113 -16.03 17.30 -48.63
N ASN A 114 -16.39 17.46 -47.35
CA ASN A 114 -17.37 16.58 -46.70
C ASN A 114 -18.49 17.37 -45.99
N SER A 115 -19.13 18.27 -46.73
CA SER A 115 -20.20 19.15 -46.25
C SER A 115 -21.56 18.47 -46.04
N GLY A 116 -21.61 17.21 -45.58
CA GLY A 116 -22.91 16.54 -45.41
C GLY A 116 -22.97 15.19 -44.68
N LYS A 117 -21.85 14.52 -44.42
CA LYS A 117 -21.86 13.25 -43.69
C LYS A 117 -20.86 13.30 -42.55
N LYS A 118 -21.38 13.39 -41.31
CA LYS A 118 -20.62 13.38 -40.04
C LYS A 118 -20.09 11.96 -39.69
N GLU A 119 -19.66 11.21 -40.68
CA GLU A 119 -19.13 9.85 -40.50
C GLU A 119 -17.79 9.72 -41.20
N THR A 120 -16.85 10.60 -40.86
CA THR A 120 -15.44 10.21 -40.85
C THR A 120 -15.10 9.80 -39.43
N VAL A 121 -15.69 8.67 -39.01
CA VAL A 121 -15.11 7.90 -37.92
C VAL A 121 -13.90 7.21 -38.53
N TYR A 122 -12.70 7.54 -38.08
CA TYR A 122 -11.51 6.78 -38.44
C TYR A 122 -11.80 5.30 -38.17
N PRO A 123 -11.74 4.41 -39.19
CA PRO A 123 -12.16 3.01 -39.05
C PRO A 123 -11.28 2.17 -38.11
N VAL A 124 -10.22 2.76 -37.55
CA VAL A 124 -9.22 2.03 -36.74
C VAL A 124 -9.66 1.85 -35.28
N PHE A 125 -10.59 2.67 -34.75
CA PHE A 125 -10.84 2.73 -33.30
C PHE A 125 -12.18 2.13 -32.83
N LYS A 126 -13.05 1.66 -33.72
CA LYS A 126 -14.37 1.13 -33.30
C LYS A 126 -14.54 -0.38 -33.46
N GLU A 127 -13.71 -1.06 -34.23
CA GLU A 127 -13.95 -2.47 -34.61
C GLU A 127 -12.74 -3.39 -34.43
N ALA A 128 -11.55 -2.86 -34.15
CA ALA A 128 -10.38 -3.67 -33.81
C ALA A 128 -10.18 -3.63 -32.29
N ASP A 129 -9.94 -4.79 -31.68
CA ASP A 129 -9.26 -4.86 -30.38
C ASP A 129 -8.11 -3.85 -30.40
N ASP A 130 -8.01 -3.04 -29.35
CA ASP A 130 -7.04 -1.95 -29.24
C ASP A 130 -5.67 -2.41 -29.75
N PRO A 131 -5.17 -1.90 -30.90
CA PRO A 131 -3.97 -2.41 -31.55
C PRO A 131 -2.69 -2.10 -30.78
N TYR A 132 -2.79 -1.37 -29.66
CA TYR A 132 -1.66 -1.03 -28.81
C TYR A 132 -1.45 -2.10 -27.72
N GLU A 133 -0.24 -2.66 -27.67
CA GLU A 133 0.25 -3.56 -26.61
C GLU A 133 0.09 -2.99 -25.19
N ALA A 134 -0.10 -1.68 -25.05
CA ALA A 134 -0.33 -0.99 -23.79
C ALA A 134 -1.51 -1.56 -22.99
N SER A 135 -2.59 -1.98 -23.66
CA SER A 135 -3.75 -2.60 -22.99
C SER A 135 -3.43 -4.01 -22.45
N GLN A 136 -2.61 -4.76 -23.19
CA GLN A 136 -2.15 -6.09 -22.75
C GLN A 136 -1.14 -5.97 -21.61
N ASP A 137 -0.22 -5.00 -21.68
CA ASP A 137 0.75 -4.71 -20.62
C ASP A 137 0.07 -4.28 -19.33
N GLU A 138 -0.97 -3.45 -19.40
CA GLU A 138 -1.78 -3.11 -18.24
C GLU A 138 -2.50 -4.33 -17.65
N PHE A 139 -3.04 -5.20 -18.50
CA PHE A 139 -3.65 -6.45 -18.05
C PHE A 139 -2.63 -7.38 -17.37
N TYR A 140 -1.45 -7.57 -17.96
CA TYR A 140 -0.38 -8.37 -17.36
C TYR A 140 0.12 -7.76 -16.05
N LYS A 141 0.24 -6.44 -15.98
CA LYS A 141 0.61 -5.73 -14.75
C LYS A 141 -0.46 -5.89 -13.67
N ALA A 142 -1.74 -5.77 -14.02
CA ALA A 142 -2.85 -5.99 -13.09
C ALA A 142 -2.89 -7.44 -12.58
N LYS A 143 -2.70 -8.41 -13.48
CA LYS A 143 -2.59 -9.83 -13.13
C LYS A 143 -1.41 -10.06 -12.18
N TRP A 144 -0.26 -9.49 -12.49
CA TRP A 144 0.94 -9.62 -11.67
C TRP A 144 0.78 -9.00 -10.28
N ILE A 145 0.18 -7.81 -10.18
CA ILE A 145 -0.15 -7.17 -8.90
C ILE A 145 -1.08 -8.07 -8.07
N LYS A 146 -2.10 -8.66 -8.70
CA LYS A 146 -3.05 -9.57 -8.04
C LYS A 146 -2.35 -10.84 -7.54
N GLU A 147 -1.50 -11.46 -8.35
CA GLU A 147 -0.72 -12.64 -7.96
C GLU A 147 0.26 -12.34 -6.83
N ASN A 148 0.96 -11.20 -6.90
CA ASN A 148 1.84 -10.74 -5.83
C ASN A 148 1.08 -10.50 -4.52
N LYS A 149 -0.13 -9.92 -4.59
CA LYS A 149 -0.99 -9.71 -3.42
C LYS A 149 -1.42 -11.04 -2.77
N ILE A 150 -1.66 -12.09 -3.56
CA ILE A 150 -1.96 -13.42 -3.03
C ILE A 150 -0.73 -14.03 -2.33
N LEU A 151 0.44 -13.89 -2.94
CA LEU A 151 1.70 -14.47 -2.43
C LEU A 151 2.23 -13.74 -1.18
N HIS A 152 2.17 -12.42 -1.18
CA HIS A 152 2.85 -11.58 -0.19
C HIS A 152 1.90 -10.78 0.71
N GLY A 153 0.59 -10.83 0.46
CA GLY A 153 -0.41 -10.01 1.15
C GLY A 153 -0.51 -8.60 0.56
N GLU A 154 -1.39 -7.78 1.13
CA GLU A 154 -1.43 -6.35 0.77
C GLU A 154 -0.17 -5.63 1.24
N PHE A 155 0.42 -4.81 0.37
CA PHE A 155 1.50 -3.92 0.77
C PHE A 155 0.97 -2.91 1.77
N LYS A 156 1.32 -3.09 3.05
CA LYS A 156 1.11 -2.09 4.10
C LYS A 156 2.38 -1.24 4.18
N PRO A 157 2.34 0.06 3.80
CA PRO A 157 3.50 0.91 3.98
C PRO A 157 3.91 0.88 5.45
N SER A 158 5.22 0.78 5.71
CA SER A 158 5.80 0.66 7.06
C SER A 158 5.55 1.87 7.96
N SER A 159 4.82 2.89 7.48
CA SER A 159 4.52 4.12 8.20
C SER A 159 3.76 3.92 9.53
N GLN A 160 3.20 2.73 9.78
CA GLN A 160 2.59 2.37 11.07
C GLN A 160 3.48 1.49 11.96
N ASP A 161 4.59 0.96 11.45
CA ASP A 161 5.51 0.14 12.22
C ASP A 161 6.41 1.04 13.08
N LYS A 162 5.81 1.59 14.14
CA LYS A 162 6.47 2.42 15.15
C LYS A 162 7.32 1.60 16.12
N SER A 163 7.45 0.28 15.92
CA SER A 163 8.23 -0.61 16.77
C SER A 163 9.70 -0.21 16.91
N LEU A 164 10.22 0.60 15.99
CA LEU A 164 11.56 1.19 16.04
C LEU A 164 11.60 2.67 16.48
N THR A 165 10.44 3.34 16.58
CA THR A 165 10.38 4.78 16.95
C THR A 165 10.32 5.02 18.45
N GLN A 166 9.91 4.01 19.23
CA GLN A 166 9.96 4.06 20.69
C GLN A 166 10.88 2.94 21.17
N ILE A 167 12.02 3.32 21.73
CA ILE A 167 12.89 2.39 22.46
C ILE A 167 12.05 1.81 23.60
N ASN A 168 11.77 0.52 23.54
CA ASN A 168 11.03 -0.15 24.60
C ASN A 168 11.95 -0.34 25.81
N ARG A 169 11.40 -0.23 27.03
CA ARG A 169 12.14 -0.43 28.30
C ARG A 169 12.86 -1.77 28.37
N SER A 170 12.36 -2.77 27.64
CA SER A 170 12.98 -4.09 27.50
C SER A 170 14.30 -4.09 26.73
N GLN A 171 14.55 -3.09 25.88
CA GLN A 171 15.75 -2.97 25.05
C GLN A 171 16.86 -2.17 25.72
N LEU A 172 16.56 -1.48 26.83
CA LEU A 172 17.50 -0.63 27.55
C LEU A 172 18.73 -1.40 28.09
N PRO A 173 18.59 -2.64 28.62
CA PRO A 173 19.74 -3.46 29.01
C PRO A 173 20.67 -3.79 27.84
N ASP A 174 20.10 -4.10 26.67
CA ASP A 174 20.88 -4.45 25.48
C ASP A 174 21.67 -3.24 24.96
N ILE A 175 21.07 -2.05 25.00
CA ILE A 175 21.72 -0.78 24.65
C ILE A 175 22.89 -0.49 25.59
N VAL A 176 22.72 -0.72 26.90
CA VAL A 176 23.78 -0.54 27.90
C VAL A 176 24.95 -1.50 27.69
N ILE A 177 24.66 -2.77 27.38
CA ILE A 177 25.70 -3.77 27.07
C ILE A 177 26.50 -3.34 25.83
N PHE A 178 25.80 -2.92 24.77
CA PHE A 178 26.43 -2.48 23.54
C PHE A 178 27.33 -1.25 23.75
N LEU A 179 26.84 -0.24 24.48
CA LEU A 179 27.63 0.94 24.84
C LEU A 179 28.88 0.57 25.65
N LYS A 180 28.75 -0.35 26.60
CA LYS A 180 29.87 -0.83 27.40
C LYS A 180 30.95 -1.50 26.54
N GLU A 181 30.56 -2.24 25.51
CA GLU A 181 31.49 -2.93 24.62
C GLU A 181 32.25 -1.94 23.72
N ILE A 182 31.56 -0.96 23.15
CA ILE A 182 32.19 0.12 22.35
C ILE A 182 33.20 0.91 23.17
N ILE A 183 32.78 1.41 24.34
CA ILE A 183 33.61 2.26 25.19
C ILE A 183 34.84 1.49 25.68
N ARG A 184 34.71 0.17 25.89
CA ARG A 184 35.85 -0.68 26.27
C ARG A 184 36.86 -0.89 25.13
N ILE A 185 36.39 -0.91 23.89
CA ILE A 185 37.26 -1.01 22.70
C ILE A 185 38.02 0.31 22.51
N ASP A 186 37.32 1.43 22.57
CA ASP A 186 37.91 2.75 22.30
C ASP A 186 38.77 3.27 23.46
N TRP A 187 38.41 2.95 24.70
CA TRP A 187 39.09 3.44 25.92
C TRP A 187 39.47 2.29 26.86
N ALA A 188 40.27 1.35 26.35
CA ALA A 188 40.70 0.16 27.10
C ALA A 188 41.49 0.44 28.39
N GLU A 189 42.09 1.63 28.52
CA GLU A 189 42.94 2.02 29.65
C GLU A 189 42.17 2.71 30.79
N ILE A 190 40.91 3.08 30.57
CA ILE A 190 40.11 3.84 31.54
C ILE A 190 39.11 2.91 32.23
N ASN A 191 39.11 2.91 33.56
CA ASN A 191 38.07 2.22 34.32
C ASN A 191 36.80 3.07 34.34
N PHE A 192 35.69 2.48 33.91
CA PHE A 192 34.40 3.16 33.89
C PHE A 192 33.28 2.23 34.34
N ILE A 193 32.25 2.83 34.94
CA ILE A 193 31.03 2.16 35.38
C ILE A 193 29.87 2.78 34.61
N ILE A 194 29.12 1.95 33.89
CA ILE A 194 27.88 2.34 33.21
C ILE A 194 26.71 1.78 34.02
N GLY A 195 25.74 2.64 34.29
CA GLY A 195 24.50 2.28 34.97
C GLY A 195 23.32 3.07 34.41
N THR A 196 22.12 2.69 34.85
CA THR A 196 20.88 3.37 34.51
C THR A 196 20.28 3.97 35.77
N ASN A 197 20.00 5.26 35.77
CA ASN A 197 19.34 5.95 36.88
C ASN A 197 17.86 5.50 36.97
N PRO A 198 17.20 5.54 38.15
CA PRO A 198 15.74 5.43 38.27
C PRO A 198 14.93 6.34 37.34
N GLU A 199 15.49 7.47 36.90
CA GLU A 199 14.92 8.36 35.87
C GLU A 199 15.21 7.91 34.42
N GLU A 200 15.73 6.69 34.23
CA GLU A 200 15.98 6.02 32.93
C GLU A 200 17.07 6.65 32.04
N PHE A 201 17.85 7.58 32.58
CA PHE A 201 19.05 8.08 31.92
C PHE A 201 20.21 7.09 32.05
N ILE A 202 21.00 6.96 30.98
CA ILE A 202 22.26 6.21 30.99
C ILE A 202 23.33 7.12 31.60
N GLU A 203 23.91 6.67 32.71
CA GLU A 203 24.98 7.38 33.41
C GLU A 203 26.30 6.63 33.24
N ILE A 204 27.35 7.38 32.95
CA ILE A 204 28.71 6.86 32.80
C ILE A 204 29.60 7.57 33.80
N LYS A 205 30.14 6.82 34.74
CA LYS A 205 31.09 7.32 35.74
C LYS A 205 32.48 6.79 35.40
N PHE A 206 33.40 7.71 35.16
CA PHE A 206 34.82 7.38 35.00
C PHE A 206 35.49 7.35 36.37
N GLU A 207 36.20 6.27 36.66
CA GLU A 207 37.03 6.14 37.85
C GLU A 207 38.43 6.66 37.50
N LYS A 208 38.95 7.55 38.34
CA LYS A 208 40.21 8.27 38.10
C LYS A 208 41.37 7.54 38.76
#